data_AF-A7RGS5-F1
#
_entry.id   AF-A7RGS5-F1
#
_cell.length_a   1.000
_cell.length_b   1.000
_cell.length_c   1.000
_cell.angle_alpha   90.00
_cell.angle_beta   90.00
_cell.angle_gamma   90.00
#
_symmetry.space_group_name_H-M   'P 1'
#
loop_
_entity.id
_entity.type
_entity.pdbx_description
1 polymer ?
#
loop_
_entity_poly.entity_id
_entity_poly.type
_entity_poly.pdbx_seq_one_letter_code
_entity_poly.pdbx_strand_id
1 'polypeptide(L)'
;GEPEFLQDKLLEGGQMGEMRNGINYREVRIFDNQYSVIKFYFVTRCYSEYMEEVLEELKAIQPHVVIMNSCLWDIHRYGPYGSADYAQNLHRLMDGMNSSLPSDAIFIWNSALPLSSKCKGGFLLPLYDTIPSIEILEANFVARDIILSNCRIFLDLHLFFSNYLDYRAADGVHWNHVAHRIISNLILSKI
;
A
#
# COMPACT_ATOMS: atom_id res chain seq x y z
N GLY A 1 1.40 -16.76 -0.51
CA GLY A 1 2.74 -16.82 0.11
C GLY A 1 2.93 -18.16 0.80
N GLU A 2 4.12 -18.40 1.34
CA GLU A 2 4.43 -19.54 2.22
C GLU A 2 3.94 -19.30 3.66
N PRO A 3 3.75 -20.36 4.49
CA PRO A 3 3.17 -20.20 5.82
C PRO A 3 4.13 -19.47 6.76
N GLU A 4 5.42 -19.73 6.60
CA GLU A 4 6.50 -19.14 7.40
C GLU A 4 7.78 -19.03 6.58
N PHE A 5 8.53 -17.95 6.77
CA PHE A 5 9.88 -17.74 6.21
C PHE A 5 10.72 -16.86 7.13
N LEU A 6 11.89 -17.31 7.57
CA LEU A 6 12.80 -16.54 8.45
C LEU A 6 12.06 -15.83 9.60
N GLN A 7 11.22 -16.55 10.35
CA GLN A 7 10.39 -16.05 11.47
C GLN A 7 9.19 -15.17 11.11
N ASP A 8 9.06 -14.74 9.84
CA ASP A 8 7.81 -14.15 9.34
C ASP A 8 6.75 -15.25 9.21
N LYS A 9 5.59 -15.04 9.81
CA LYS A 9 4.49 -16.01 9.90
C LYS A 9 3.21 -15.42 9.34
N LEU A 10 2.52 -16.21 8.54
CA LEU A 10 1.15 -15.93 8.12
C LEU A 10 0.20 -16.11 9.31
N LEU A 11 -0.60 -15.08 9.63
CA LEU A 11 -1.61 -15.11 10.69
C LEU A 11 -3.02 -15.28 10.16
N GLU A 12 -3.31 -14.68 9.01
CA GLU A 12 -4.64 -14.70 8.40
C GLU A 12 -4.53 -14.68 6.87
N GLY A 13 -5.46 -15.37 6.20
CA GLY A 13 -5.62 -15.27 4.76
C GLY A 13 -4.56 -16.03 3.96
N GLY A 14 -4.23 -15.54 2.77
CA GLY A 14 -3.29 -16.22 1.88
C GLY A 14 -3.67 -17.69 1.63
N GLN A 15 -2.76 -18.61 1.97
CA GLN A 15 -3.01 -20.06 1.81
C GLN A 15 -3.77 -20.71 2.98
N MET A 16 -3.97 -19.98 4.10
CA MET A 16 -4.79 -20.47 5.23
C MET A 16 -6.28 -20.39 4.92
N GLY A 17 -6.66 -19.65 3.88
CA GLY A 17 -8.03 -19.55 3.38
C GLY A 17 -8.13 -19.89 1.90
N GLU A 18 -9.30 -19.63 1.33
CA GLU A 18 -9.48 -19.70 -0.13
C GLU A 18 -8.71 -18.57 -0.80
N MET A 19 -7.80 -18.91 -1.72
CA MET A 19 -7.05 -17.91 -2.49
C MET A 19 -8.00 -17.14 -3.42
N ARG A 20 -8.31 -15.89 -3.07
CA ARG A 20 -9.23 -15.02 -3.81
C ARG A 20 -8.48 -13.81 -4.36
N ASN A 21 -8.67 -13.53 -5.65
CA ASN A 21 -8.13 -12.31 -6.30
C ASN A 21 -9.19 -11.20 -6.34
N GLY A 22 -9.79 -10.88 -5.19
CA GLY A 22 -10.91 -9.94 -5.08
C GLY A 22 -10.74 -8.92 -3.96
N ILE A 23 -11.68 -7.99 -3.87
CA ILE A 23 -11.70 -6.90 -2.88
C ILE A 23 -11.80 -7.37 -1.42
N ASN A 24 -12.14 -8.65 -1.22
CA ASN A 24 -12.23 -9.30 0.08
C ASN A 24 -10.96 -10.09 0.40
N TYR A 25 -9.90 -10.00 -0.41
CA TYR A 25 -8.63 -10.63 -0.07
C TYR A 25 -8.06 -9.99 1.18
N ARG A 26 -7.57 -10.83 2.08
CA ARG A 26 -6.90 -10.45 3.32
C ARG A 26 -5.64 -11.28 3.43
N GLU A 27 -4.59 -10.67 3.95
CA GLU A 27 -3.38 -11.35 4.36
C GLU A 27 -2.76 -10.55 5.50
N VAL A 28 -2.57 -11.18 6.65
CA VAL A 28 -1.90 -10.60 7.81
C VAL A 28 -0.68 -11.44 8.12
N ARG A 29 0.47 -10.79 8.27
CA ARG A 29 1.72 -11.48 8.62
C ARG A 29 2.42 -10.77 9.77
N ILE A 30 3.20 -11.53 10.54
CA ILE A 30 4.00 -11.01 11.63
C ILE A 30 5.41 -11.60 11.59
N PHE A 31 6.40 -10.72 11.72
CA PHE A 31 7.76 -11.07 12.06
C PHE A 31 8.04 -10.52 13.46
N ASP A 32 8.58 -11.37 14.35
CA ASP A 32 8.96 -11.01 15.70
C ASP A 32 10.26 -11.72 16.07
N ASN A 33 11.28 -10.93 16.40
CA ASN A 33 12.59 -11.41 16.83
C ASN A 33 12.96 -10.99 18.26
N GLN A 34 11.98 -10.63 19.09
CA GLN A 34 12.12 -10.08 20.46
C GLN A 34 12.64 -8.64 20.55
N TYR A 35 13.33 -8.13 19.52
CA TYR A 35 13.84 -6.76 19.48
C TYR A 35 12.98 -5.83 18.63
N SER A 36 12.35 -6.38 17.60
CA SER A 36 11.52 -5.64 16.66
C SER A 36 10.37 -6.53 16.20
N VAL A 37 9.20 -5.91 16.11
CA VAL A 37 8.00 -6.53 15.57
C VAL A 37 7.65 -5.80 14.29
N ILE A 38 7.45 -6.56 13.21
CA ILE A 38 6.95 -6.05 11.94
C ILE A 38 5.64 -6.76 11.69
N LYS A 39 4.57 -5.99 11.53
CA LYS A 39 3.27 -6.52 11.17
C LYS A 39 2.87 -6.00 9.79
N PHE A 40 2.46 -6.91 8.93
CA PHE A 40 2.04 -6.63 7.56
C PHE A 40 0.54 -6.88 7.42
N TYR A 41 -0.13 -5.94 6.76
CA TYR A 41 -1.54 -6.03 6.41
C TYR A 41 -1.68 -5.80 4.92
N PHE A 42 -2.27 -6.76 4.21
CA PHE A 42 -2.66 -6.55 2.83
C PHE A 42 -4.00 -5.82 2.78
N VAL A 43 -4.00 -4.64 2.16
CA VAL A 43 -5.20 -3.85 1.92
C VAL A 43 -5.48 -3.75 0.42
N THR A 44 -6.76 -3.79 0.06
CA THR A 44 -7.22 -3.55 -1.32
C THR A 44 -7.69 -2.12 -1.53
N ARG A 45 -7.79 -1.32 -0.47
CA ARG A 45 -8.23 0.08 -0.48
C ARG A 45 -7.56 0.83 0.66
N CYS A 46 -7.30 2.13 0.49
CA CYS A 46 -6.65 2.94 1.53
C CYS A 46 -7.53 3.12 2.77
N TYR A 47 -8.86 3.10 2.61
CA TYR A 47 -9.81 3.11 3.71
C TYR A 47 -10.99 2.19 3.41
N SER A 48 -11.37 1.38 4.39
CA SER A 48 -12.49 0.43 4.34
C SER A 48 -12.84 0.01 5.77
N GLU A 49 -13.92 -0.74 5.96
CA GLU A 49 -14.27 -1.33 7.27
C GLU A 49 -13.11 -2.15 7.85
N TYR A 50 -12.40 -2.92 7.01
CA TYR A 50 -11.21 -3.64 7.44
C TYR A 50 -10.08 -2.72 7.90
N MET A 51 -9.93 -1.54 7.28
CA MET A 51 -8.93 -0.57 7.72
C MET A 51 -9.28 0.03 9.09
N GLU A 52 -10.57 0.12 9.44
CA GLU A 52 -10.98 0.55 10.80
C GLU A 52 -10.54 -0.47 11.85
N GLU A 53 -10.69 -1.77 11.57
CA GLU A 53 -10.16 -2.83 12.44
C GLU A 53 -8.64 -2.75 12.61
N VAL A 54 -7.91 -2.51 11.51
CA VAL A 54 -6.47 -2.32 11.55
C VAL A 54 -6.11 -1.08 12.37
N LEU A 55 -6.81 0.05 12.21
CA LEU A 55 -6.57 1.28 12.97
C LEU A 55 -6.74 1.06 14.49
N GLU A 56 -7.78 0.35 14.92
CA GLU A 56 -7.97 -0.01 16.33
C GLU A 56 -6.82 -0.88 16.86
N GLU A 57 -6.30 -1.79 16.03
CA GLU A 57 -5.11 -2.54 16.41
C GLU A 57 -3.86 -1.65 16.48
N LEU A 58 -3.64 -0.74 15.52
CA LEU A 58 -2.51 0.21 15.58
C LEU A 58 -2.57 1.04 16.88
N LYS A 59 -3.77 1.39 17.33
CA LYS A 59 -3.99 2.06 18.61
C LYS A 59 -3.60 1.18 19.80
N ALA A 60 -3.86 -0.13 19.76
CA ALA A 60 -3.46 -1.04 20.82
C ALA A 60 -1.95 -1.31 20.86
N ILE A 61 -1.32 -1.52 19.69
CA ILE A 61 0.10 -1.92 19.61
C ILE A 61 1.07 -0.74 19.61
N GLN A 62 0.58 0.48 19.33
CA GLN A 62 1.36 1.74 19.34
C GLN A 62 2.68 1.63 18.53
N PRO A 63 2.62 1.43 17.20
CA PRO A 63 3.82 1.22 16.40
C PRO A 63 4.64 2.51 16.27
N HIS A 64 5.97 2.36 16.26
CA HIS A 64 6.88 3.49 16.03
C HIS A 64 6.89 3.99 14.58
N VAL A 65 6.64 3.08 13.62
CA VAL A 65 6.67 3.38 12.18
C VAL A 65 5.52 2.67 11.50
N VAL A 66 4.80 3.38 10.64
CA VAL A 66 3.81 2.85 9.71
C VAL A 66 4.23 3.20 8.29
N ILE A 67 4.33 2.19 7.44
CA ILE A 67 4.59 2.35 6.01
C ILE A 67 3.34 1.86 5.28
N MET A 68 2.77 2.71 4.42
CA MET A 68 1.55 2.40 3.71
C MET A 68 1.67 2.75 2.22
N ASN A 69 1.06 1.93 1.39
CA ASN A 69 0.86 2.21 -0.03
C ASN A 69 -0.53 1.73 -0.45
N SER A 70 -1.20 2.54 -1.27
CA SER A 70 -2.45 2.22 -1.96
C SER A 70 -2.50 3.02 -3.26
N CYS A 71 -3.56 2.87 -4.08
CA CYS A 71 -3.93 3.71 -5.25
C CYS A 71 -4.61 2.86 -6.32
N LEU A 72 -3.89 1.88 -6.90
CA LEU A 72 -4.31 1.23 -8.15
C LEU A 72 -5.67 0.52 -8.03
N TRP A 73 -5.88 -0.17 -6.91
CA TRP A 73 -7.17 -0.80 -6.62
C TRP A 73 -8.22 0.27 -6.29
N ASP A 74 -7.90 1.27 -5.49
CA ASP A 74 -8.82 2.35 -5.10
C ASP A 74 -9.45 3.03 -6.31
N ILE A 75 -8.62 3.42 -7.28
CA ILE A 75 -9.07 4.24 -8.41
C ILE A 75 -9.78 3.43 -9.49
N HIS A 76 -9.52 2.12 -9.57
CA HIS A 76 -9.99 1.31 -10.70
C HIS A 76 -10.87 0.12 -10.31
N ARG A 77 -10.64 -0.54 -9.18
CA ARG A 77 -11.35 -1.81 -8.86
C ARG A 77 -12.72 -1.60 -8.21
N TYR A 78 -12.99 -0.44 -7.63
CA TYR A 78 -14.21 -0.14 -6.85
C TYR A 78 -15.32 0.55 -7.66
N GLY A 79 -15.22 0.55 -8.99
CA GLY A 79 -16.23 1.10 -9.88
C GLY A 79 -15.90 2.50 -10.40
N PRO A 80 -16.84 3.15 -11.12
CA PRO A 80 -16.56 4.37 -11.89
C PRO A 80 -16.25 5.61 -11.05
N TYR A 81 -16.54 5.57 -9.74
CA TYR A 81 -16.27 6.67 -8.81
C TYR A 81 -14.95 6.48 -8.03
N GLY A 82 -14.13 5.49 -8.38
CA GLY A 82 -12.91 5.12 -7.65
C GLY A 82 -12.00 6.32 -7.35
N SER A 83 -11.71 7.16 -8.34
CA SER A 83 -10.86 8.36 -8.16
C SER A 83 -11.47 9.41 -7.23
N ALA A 84 -12.79 9.63 -7.29
CA ALA A 84 -13.48 10.59 -6.42
C ALA A 84 -13.56 10.09 -4.98
N ASP A 85 -13.81 8.80 -4.80
CA ASP A 85 -13.82 8.17 -3.48
C ASP A 85 -12.42 8.11 -2.88
N TYR A 86 -11.38 7.93 -3.70
CA TYR A 86 -10.00 7.78 -3.22
C TYR A 86 -9.55 8.99 -2.39
N ALA A 87 -9.86 10.22 -2.83
CA ALA A 87 -9.57 11.43 -2.07
C ALA A 87 -10.29 11.44 -0.71
N GLN A 88 -11.58 11.11 -0.68
CA GLN A 88 -12.36 11.06 0.56
C GLN A 88 -11.85 9.99 1.52
N ASN A 89 -11.47 8.83 0.98
CA ASN A 89 -10.91 7.73 1.77
C ASN A 89 -9.53 8.08 2.33
N LEU A 90 -8.69 8.80 1.59
CA LEU A 90 -7.42 9.32 2.10
C LEU A 90 -7.62 10.28 3.27
N HIS A 91 -8.61 11.18 3.22
CA HIS A 91 -8.94 12.03 4.36
C HIS A 91 -9.35 11.22 5.59
N ARG A 92 -10.28 10.26 5.42
CA ARG A 92 -10.72 9.38 6.52
C ARG A 92 -9.56 8.56 7.10
N LEU A 93 -8.69 8.05 6.24
CA LEU A 93 -7.49 7.34 6.65
C LEU A 93 -6.59 8.24 7.50
N MET A 94 -6.33 9.47 7.07
CA MET A 94 -5.48 10.38 7.83
C MET A 94 -6.09 10.78 9.17
N ASP A 95 -7.39 11.01 9.24
CA ASP A 95 -8.10 11.26 10.51
C ASP A 95 -7.96 10.05 11.47
N GLY A 96 -8.14 8.83 10.94
CA GLY A 96 -7.95 7.59 11.68
C GLY A 96 -6.52 7.39 12.16
N MET A 97 -5.52 7.60 11.29
CA MET A 97 -4.10 7.50 11.62
C MET A 97 -3.69 8.53 12.68
N ASN A 98 -4.13 9.77 12.55
CA ASN A 98 -3.86 10.83 13.53
C ASN A 98 -4.47 10.53 14.91
N SER A 99 -5.58 9.78 14.95
CA SER A 99 -6.24 9.39 16.19
C SER A 99 -5.71 8.10 16.81
N SER A 100 -5.09 7.23 16.01
CA SER A 100 -4.68 5.88 16.42
C SER A 100 -3.19 5.78 16.73
N LEU A 101 -2.36 6.58 16.06
CA LEU A 101 -0.90 6.49 16.21
C LEU A 101 -0.37 7.32 17.39
N PRO A 102 0.74 6.89 18.00
CA PRO A 102 1.51 7.74 18.90
C PRO A 102 1.88 9.08 18.24
N SER A 103 2.00 10.14 19.03
CA SER A 103 2.34 11.48 18.53
C SER A 103 3.71 11.56 17.85
N ASP A 104 4.64 10.68 18.25
CA ASP A 104 6.00 10.57 17.74
C ASP A 104 6.16 9.46 16.68
N ALA A 105 5.08 8.75 16.33
CA ALA A 105 5.12 7.72 15.31
C ALA A 105 5.35 8.31 13.91
N ILE A 106 6.24 7.67 13.16
CA ILE A 106 6.55 8.04 11.77
C ILE A 106 5.53 7.37 10.85
N PHE A 107 4.87 8.15 10.00
CA PHE A 107 4.01 7.64 8.93
C PHE A 107 4.61 7.97 7.57
N ILE A 108 4.81 6.94 6.75
CA ILE A 108 5.36 7.03 5.39
C ILE A 108 4.34 6.51 4.39
N TRP A 109 3.93 7.37 3.47
CA TRP A 109 3.15 7.00 2.30
C TRP A 109 4.03 6.80 1.08
N ASN A 110 4.00 5.61 0.49
CA ASN A 110 4.69 5.31 -0.75
C ASN A 110 3.74 5.51 -1.93
N SER A 111 4.13 6.38 -2.88
CA SER A 111 3.34 6.59 -4.09
C SER A 111 3.32 5.35 -4.98
N ALA A 112 2.23 5.15 -5.74
CA ALA A 112 2.11 4.01 -6.63
C ALA A 112 3.09 4.11 -7.79
N LEU A 113 3.80 3.02 -8.07
CA LEU A 113 4.81 2.97 -9.13
C LEU A 113 4.19 3.00 -10.54
N PRO A 114 4.97 3.35 -11.59
CA PRO A 114 4.45 3.40 -12.96
C PRO A 114 4.09 2.01 -13.52
N LEU A 115 2.88 1.89 -14.06
CA LEU A 115 2.42 0.69 -14.75
C LEU A 115 2.99 0.57 -16.18
N SER A 116 2.99 -0.66 -16.69
CA SER A 116 3.19 -0.93 -18.11
C SER A 116 1.92 -0.62 -18.91
N SER A 117 2.04 -0.47 -20.23
CA SER A 117 0.90 -0.34 -21.16
C SER A 117 0.00 -1.58 -21.18
N LYS A 118 0.51 -2.73 -20.72
CA LYS A 118 -0.24 -3.97 -20.53
C LYS A 118 0.09 -4.57 -19.18
N CYS A 119 -0.94 -4.79 -18.38
CA CYS A 119 -0.86 -5.26 -17.01
C CYS A 119 -1.65 -6.55 -16.84
N LYS A 120 -1.19 -7.42 -15.94
CA LYS A 120 -1.90 -8.63 -15.50
C LYS A 120 -2.15 -8.54 -14.01
N GLY A 121 -3.40 -8.37 -13.59
CA GLY A 121 -3.73 -8.32 -12.17
C GLY A 121 -5.21 -8.10 -11.87
N GLY A 122 -5.60 -8.43 -10.64
CA GLY A 122 -6.98 -8.31 -10.16
C GLY A 122 -7.45 -6.89 -9.84
N PHE A 123 -6.66 -5.86 -10.11
CA PHE A 123 -7.03 -4.46 -9.86
C PHE A 123 -7.75 -3.80 -11.04
N LEU A 124 -7.59 -4.36 -12.25
CA LEU A 124 -8.23 -3.82 -13.46
C LEU A 124 -9.72 -4.19 -13.50
N LEU A 125 -10.50 -3.30 -14.09
CA LEU A 125 -11.88 -3.59 -14.51
C LEU A 125 -11.83 -4.46 -15.75
N PRO A 126 -12.92 -5.23 -16.02
CA PRO A 126 -13.04 -5.93 -17.28
C PRO A 126 -12.79 -5.00 -18.46
N LEU A 127 -12.09 -5.50 -19.49
CA LEU A 127 -11.77 -4.81 -20.76
C LEU A 127 -10.64 -3.78 -20.70
N TYR A 128 -10.00 -3.55 -19.55
CA TYR A 128 -8.83 -2.67 -19.45
C TYR A 128 -7.54 -3.47 -19.48
N ASP A 129 -6.59 -3.05 -20.33
CA ASP A 129 -5.23 -3.58 -20.35
C ASP A 129 -4.30 -2.89 -19.34
N THR A 130 -4.63 -1.66 -18.93
CA THR A 130 -3.89 -0.88 -17.91
C THR A 130 -4.77 0.26 -17.38
N ILE A 131 -4.34 0.89 -16.29
CA ILE A 131 -4.81 2.22 -15.89
C ILE A 131 -3.99 3.26 -16.67
N PRO A 132 -4.61 4.30 -17.26
CA PRO A 132 -3.90 5.41 -17.88
C PRO A 132 -2.93 6.08 -16.91
N SER A 133 -1.70 6.35 -17.34
CA SER A 133 -0.66 6.92 -16.47
C SER A 133 -1.06 8.26 -15.86
N ILE A 134 -1.86 9.06 -16.57
CA ILE A 134 -2.37 10.34 -16.06
C ILE A 134 -3.26 10.16 -14.83
N GLU A 135 -4.11 9.13 -14.79
CA GLU A 135 -4.98 8.85 -13.64
C GLU A 135 -4.16 8.44 -12.41
N ILE A 136 -3.07 7.69 -12.62
CA ILE A 136 -2.13 7.33 -11.54
C ILE A 136 -1.38 8.56 -11.04
N LEU A 137 -0.94 9.44 -11.94
CA LEU A 137 -0.26 10.68 -11.58
C LEU A 137 -1.18 11.62 -10.79
N GLU A 138 -2.42 11.80 -11.22
CA GLU A 138 -3.44 12.58 -10.52
C GLU A 138 -3.73 11.99 -9.13
N ALA A 139 -3.91 10.68 -9.03
CA ALA A 139 -4.14 10.01 -7.75
C ALA A 139 -2.94 10.15 -6.80
N ASN A 140 -1.71 10.00 -7.30
CA ASN A 140 -0.50 10.21 -6.52
C ASN A 140 -0.34 11.68 -6.09
N PHE A 141 -0.73 12.64 -6.92
CA PHE A 141 -0.72 14.06 -6.59
C PHE A 141 -1.72 14.38 -5.46
N VAL A 142 -2.94 13.86 -5.54
CA VAL A 142 -3.94 13.99 -4.47
C VAL A 142 -3.43 13.37 -3.17
N ALA A 143 -2.86 12.16 -3.23
CA ALA A 143 -2.26 11.53 -2.05
C ALA A 143 -1.14 12.39 -1.47
N ARG A 144 -0.24 12.91 -2.30
CA ARG A 144 0.85 13.79 -1.85
C ARG A 144 0.33 14.98 -1.06
N ASP A 145 -0.65 15.70 -1.59
CA ASP A 145 -1.16 16.92 -0.95
C ASP A 145 -1.83 16.61 0.40
N ILE A 146 -2.60 15.53 0.49
CA ILE A 146 -3.25 15.10 1.73
C ILE A 146 -2.23 14.61 2.77
N ILE A 147 -1.26 13.79 2.36
CA ILE A 147 -0.22 13.26 3.27
C ILE A 147 0.66 14.40 3.82
N LEU A 148 1.12 15.31 2.96
CA LEU A 148 1.97 16.42 3.37
C LEU A 148 1.23 17.45 4.24
N SER A 149 -0.05 17.72 3.96
CA SER A 149 -0.87 18.62 4.81
C SER A 149 -1.13 18.06 6.22
N ASN A 150 -0.98 16.75 6.41
CA ASN A 150 -1.01 16.08 7.71
C ASN A 150 0.37 15.94 8.36
N CYS A 151 1.38 16.67 7.87
CA CYS A 151 2.76 16.62 8.36
C CYS A 151 3.37 15.22 8.35
N ARG A 152 2.97 14.37 7.39
CA ARG A 152 3.51 13.01 7.22
C ARG A 152 4.45 12.93 6.01
N ILE A 153 5.18 11.83 5.91
CA ILE A 153 6.20 11.64 4.87
C ILE A 153 5.54 11.05 3.62
N PHE A 154 5.71 11.71 2.48
CA PHE A 154 5.36 11.18 1.17
C PHE A 154 6.63 10.79 0.41
N LEU A 155 6.77 9.51 0.09
CA LEU A 155 7.88 8.99 -0.71
C LEU A 155 7.42 8.81 -2.17
N ASP A 156 7.91 9.68 -3.04
CA ASP A 156 7.53 9.68 -4.46
C ASP A 156 8.28 8.61 -5.26
N LEU A 157 7.86 7.35 -5.08
CA LEU A 157 8.38 6.22 -5.82
C LEU A 157 8.00 6.29 -7.31
N HIS A 158 6.87 6.90 -7.67
CA HIS A 158 6.46 7.06 -9.06
C HIS A 158 7.51 7.84 -9.85
N LEU A 159 7.86 9.03 -9.38
CA LEU A 159 8.89 9.86 -10.01
C LEU A 159 10.25 9.16 -10.03
N PHE A 160 10.64 8.56 -8.90
CA PHE A 160 11.93 7.88 -8.79
C PHE A 160 12.06 6.75 -9.82
N PHE A 161 11.07 5.85 -9.88
CA PHE A 161 11.11 4.65 -10.71
C PHE A 161 10.70 4.88 -12.17
N SER A 162 10.25 6.08 -12.53
CA SER A 162 10.05 6.47 -13.94
C SER A 162 11.35 6.36 -14.76
N ASN A 163 12.52 6.46 -14.10
CA ASN A 163 13.83 6.29 -14.74
C ASN A 163 14.40 4.86 -14.64
N TYR A 164 13.67 3.92 -14.03
CA TYR A 164 14.17 2.56 -13.76
C TYR A 164 13.18 1.47 -14.19
N LEU A 165 12.42 1.72 -15.26
CA LEU A 165 11.34 0.83 -15.72
C LEU A 165 11.81 -0.61 -16.02
N ASP A 166 13.10 -0.82 -16.29
CA ASP A 166 13.70 -2.14 -16.51
C ASP A 166 13.63 -3.06 -15.28
N TYR A 167 13.41 -2.49 -14.09
CA TYR A 167 13.19 -3.29 -12.87
C TYR A 167 11.74 -3.73 -12.68
N ARG A 168 10.82 -3.31 -13.54
CA ARG A 168 9.43 -3.77 -13.50
C ARG A 168 9.32 -5.22 -13.97
N ALA A 169 8.48 -5.99 -13.30
CA ALA A 169 8.21 -7.37 -13.64
C ALA A 169 7.41 -7.50 -14.95
N ALA A 170 7.43 -8.69 -15.53
CA ALA A 170 6.79 -8.99 -16.81
C ALA A 170 5.25 -8.91 -16.79
N ASP A 171 4.63 -8.90 -15.60
CA ASP A 171 3.19 -8.68 -15.46
C ASP A 171 2.78 -7.21 -15.60
N GLY A 172 3.74 -6.30 -15.69
CA GLY A 172 3.49 -4.87 -15.90
C GLY A 172 3.08 -4.10 -14.65
N VAL A 173 3.06 -4.74 -13.48
CA VAL A 173 2.53 -4.18 -12.22
C VAL A 173 3.58 -4.27 -11.12
N HIS A 174 4.12 -5.47 -10.89
CA HIS A 174 5.05 -5.71 -9.81
C HIS A 174 6.47 -5.30 -10.20
N TRP A 175 7.34 -5.25 -9.21
CA TRP A 175 8.72 -4.81 -9.36
C TRP A 175 9.66 -5.91 -8.84
N ASN A 176 10.83 -6.03 -9.45
CA ASN A 176 11.75 -7.10 -9.11
C ASN A 176 12.46 -6.85 -7.77
N HIS A 177 13.20 -7.85 -7.31
CA HIS A 177 13.98 -7.80 -6.08
C HIS A 177 15.02 -6.66 -6.01
N VAL A 178 15.55 -6.15 -7.14
CA VAL A 178 16.46 -4.99 -7.16
C VAL A 178 15.70 -3.73 -6.78
N ALA A 179 14.54 -3.50 -7.40
CA ALA A 179 13.68 -2.36 -7.07
C ALA A 179 13.21 -2.41 -5.60
N HIS A 180 12.83 -3.58 -5.09
CA HIS A 180 12.45 -3.72 -3.68
C HIS A 180 13.59 -3.36 -2.72
N ARG A 181 14.84 -3.75 -3.01
CA ARG A 181 16.00 -3.31 -2.20
C ARG A 181 16.17 -1.80 -2.21
N ILE A 182 15.99 -1.16 -3.37
CA ILE A 182 16.07 0.31 -3.48
C ILE A 182 14.95 0.96 -2.65
N ILE A 183 13.71 0.48 -2.78
CA ILE A 183 12.56 0.97 -2.01
C ILE A 183 12.83 0.84 -0.51
N SER A 184 13.32 -0.31 -0.04
CA SER A 184 13.70 -0.49 1.36
C SER A 184 14.73 0.52 1.84
N ASN A 185 15.77 0.81 1.05
CA ASN A 185 16.77 1.83 1.41
C ASN A 185 16.17 3.24 1.43
N LEU A 186 15.29 3.56 0.47
CA LEU A 186 14.58 4.85 0.44
C LEU A 186 13.70 5.02 1.68
N ILE A 187 12.98 3.98 2.10
CA ILE A 187 12.17 3.99 3.33
C ILE A 187 13.06 4.16 4.57
N LEU A 188 14.14 3.38 4.68
CA LEU A 188 15.06 3.45 5.81
C LEU A 188 15.72 4.82 5.94
N SER A 189 15.90 5.58 4.84
CA SER A 189 16.41 6.95 4.89
C SER A 189 15.43 7.97 5.50
N LYS A 190 14.21 7.54 5.86
CA LYS A 190 13.13 8.37 6.44
C LYS A 190 12.82 8.04 7.90
N ILE A 191 13.47 7.01 8.44
CA ILE A 191 13.35 6.55 9.83
C ILE A 191 14.60 7.00 10.58
#